data_AF-A0A5C0ZFC6-F1
#
_entry.id   AF-A0A5C0ZFC6-F1
#
_cell.length_a   1.000
_cell.length_b   1.000
_cell.length_c   1.000
_cell.angle_alpha   90.00
_cell.angle_beta   90.00
_cell.angle_gamma   90.00
#
_symmetry.space_group_name_H-M   'P 1'
#
loop_
_entity.id
_entity.type
_entity.pdbx_description
1 polymer ?
#
loop_
_entity_poly.entity_id
_entity_poly.type
_entity_poly.pdbx_seq_one_letter_code
_entity_poly.pdbx_strand_id
1 'polypeptide(L)'
;MKIKQKKTIFKMGLLLISSLLIGPRLRAQTDSTEIKPIYFEQLTDGTTQFYFDEHYFLVDKFCQFKSIERVGKYNISIKSFDGPFTDYNNDGKVILTGNYFQGKKEGVFTAYFANGQIKWTTTFKNGKAEGVSRYNYPDGLPMLEILYKEEGAFVQNYWDTKRRQRVKDGNGKYEFSVKAEGYNEYGYTFTDYQGNIKSGKPDGNWNIFLVYPKNERDYAGYERFEEGVFKGGYDEITGVPYKNGSRIQIGPSLFFLQAEGMVSKNCTIDENQDFSMFMMKKLETAFAIYDSRGLLTGPAKLEIKASVDKTGSLRELEIVKGLAEKDGDKIMANALQNISYWIPSYGETDYIDDVFNITVDAMVDDESGRLRFYNLQIQREKGI
;
A
#
# COMPACT_ATOMS: atom_id res chain seq x y z
N MET A 1 -49.68 -19.42 -66.86
CA MET A 1 -48.38 -20.12 -66.66
C MET A 1 -48.47 -20.89 -65.34
N LYS A 2 -48.85 -22.17 -65.26
CA LYS A 2 -48.04 -23.38 -65.56
C LYS A 2 -46.59 -23.19 -65.07
N ILE A 3 -46.00 -23.92 -64.09
CA ILE A 3 -46.18 -25.31 -63.63
C ILE A 3 -45.47 -25.55 -62.26
N LYS A 4 -46.14 -26.35 -61.38
CA LYS A 4 -45.71 -27.32 -60.32
C LYS A 4 -44.70 -26.90 -59.21
N GLN A 5 -45.04 -26.84 -57.92
CA GLN A 5 -45.38 -27.90 -56.92
C GLN A 5 -44.37 -29.07 -56.75
N LYS A 6 -43.81 -29.24 -55.54
CA LYS A 6 -44.18 -30.33 -54.61
C LYS A 6 -43.50 -30.22 -53.23
N LYS A 7 -44.33 -30.35 -52.19
CA LYS A 7 -43.97 -30.75 -50.81
C LYS A 7 -43.67 -32.25 -50.78
N THR A 8 -42.78 -32.67 -49.87
CA THR A 8 -42.88 -33.99 -49.23
C THR A 8 -42.41 -33.91 -47.78
N ILE A 9 -43.28 -34.36 -46.88
CA ILE A 9 -43.04 -34.67 -45.46
C ILE A 9 -42.64 -36.15 -45.39
N PHE A 10 -41.69 -36.52 -44.53
CA PHE A 10 -41.66 -37.88 -43.98
C PHE A 10 -41.15 -37.89 -42.53
N LYS A 11 -41.90 -38.57 -41.66
CA LYS A 11 -41.60 -38.86 -40.26
C LYS A 11 -40.86 -40.22 -40.15
N MET A 12 -40.17 -40.37 -39.02
CA MET A 12 -39.99 -41.60 -38.24
C MET A 12 -38.69 -42.40 -38.45
N GLY A 13 -38.03 -42.71 -37.32
CA GLY A 13 -36.93 -43.67 -37.24
C GLY A 13 -36.00 -43.45 -36.04
N LEU A 14 -36.45 -43.85 -34.84
CA LEU A 14 -35.59 -44.00 -33.66
C LEU A 14 -34.89 -45.36 -33.76
N LEU A 15 -33.55 -45.41 -33.68
CA LEU A 15 -32.80 -46.63 -33.39
C LEU A 15 -31.50 -46.27 -32.68
N LEU A 16 -31.44 -46.62 -31.39
CA LEU A 16 -30.26 -46.59 -30.55
C LEU A 16 -29.22 -47.57 -31.09
N ILE A 17 -27.98 -47.11 -31.27
CA ILE A 17 -26.79 -47.95 -31.16
C ILE A 17 -25.82 -47.26 -30.22
N SER A 18 -25.66 -47.87 -29.05
CA SER A 18 -24.63 -47.57 -28.08
C SER A 18 -23.25 -47.89 -28.65
N SER A 19 -22.40 -46.88 -28.80
CA SER A 19 -20.96 -47.08 -28.86
C SER A 19 -20.31 -46.23 -27.78
N LEU A 20 -19.98 -46.88 -26.65
CA LEU A 20 -19.05 -46.35 -25.67
C LEU A 20 -17.70 -46.15 -26.37
N LEU A 21 -17.39 -44.90 -26.72
CA LEU A 21 -16.02 -44.47 -26.92
C LEU A 21 -15.54 -43.88 -25.60
N ILE A 22 -14.98 -44.75 -24.76
CA ILE A 22 -14.12 -44.36 -23.65
C ILE A 22 -12.83 -43.85 -24.29
N GLY A 23 -12.84 -42.58 -24.72
CA GLY A 23 -11.60 -41.86 -24.99
C GLY A 23 -10.90 -41.65 -23.65
N PRO A 24 -9.58 -41.89 -23.54
CA PRO A 24 -8.88 -41.53 -22.33
C PRO A 24 -9.04 -40.02 -22.15
N ARG A 25 -9.76 -39.61 -21.10
CA ARG A 25 -9.69 -38.24 -20.60
C ARG A 25 -8.21 -38.00 -20.30
N LEU A 26 -7.57 -37.24 -21.18
CA LEU A 26 -6.32 -36.56 -20.87
C LEU A 26 -6.59 -35.76 -19.60
N ARG A 27 -6.18 -36.34 -18.48
CA ARG A 27 -6.05 -35.64 -17.23
C ARG A 27 -4.96 -34.62 -17.52
N ALA A 28 -5.35 -33.38 -17.78
CA ALA A 28 -4.43 -32.27 -17.72
C ALA A 28 -3.93 -32.27 -16.28
N GLN A 29 -2.80 -32.93 -16.08
CA GLN A 29 -1.97 -32.76 -14.91
C GLN A 29 -1.46 -31.33 -15.08
N THR A 30 -2.19 -30.37 -14.49
CA THR A 30 -1.64 -29.06 -14.23
C THR A 30 -0.50 -29.31 -13.25
N ASP A 31 0.67 -29.62 -13.79
CA ASP A 31 1.92 -29.29 -13.11
C ASP A 31 1.82 -27.80 -12.88
N SER A 32 1.46 -27.42 -11.66
CA SER A 32 1.61 -26.07 -11.15
C SER A 32 3.10 -25.80 -11.08
N THR A 33 3.73 -25.57 -12.23
CA THR A 33 5.01 -24.89 -12.28
C THR A 33 4.75 -23.53 -11.68
N GLU A 34 5.12 -23.38 -10.41
CA GLU A 34 5.08 -22.13 -9.67
C GLU A 34 5.74 -21.05 -10.52
N ILE A 35 4.92 -20.16 -11.09
CA ILE A 35 5.41 -19.09 -11.97
C ILE A 35 6.17 -18.15 -11.05
N LYS A 36 7.50 -18.17 -11.16
CA LYS A 36 8.35 -17.27 -10.37
C LYS A 36 8.06 -15.84 -10.78
N PRO A 37 7.90 -14.92 -9.82
CA PRO A 37 7.61 -13.53 -10.12
C PRO A 37 8.78 -12.88 -10.87
N ILE A 38 8.46 -12.05 -11.86
CA ILE A 38 9.40 -11.26 -12.65
C ILE A 38 9.38 -9.84 -12.11
N TYR A 39 10.31 -9.51 -11.22
CA TYR A 39 10.44 -8.16 -10.63
C TYR A 39 11.25 -7.19 -11.48
N PHE A 40 12.16 -7.70 -12.31
CA PHE A 40 13.00 -6.90 -13.18
C PHE A 40 13.57 -7.71 -14.35
N GLU A 41 13.96 -7.02 -15.42
CA GLU A 41 14.54 -7.61 -16.63
C GLU A 41 15.71 -6.74 -17.12
N GLN A 42 16.78 -7.38 -17.61
CA GLN A 42 17.89 -6.66 -18.27
C GLN A 42 17.52 -6.38 -19.73
N LEU A 43 17.81 -5.16 -20.18
CA LEU A 43 17.57 -4.70 -21.54
C LEU A 43 18.85 -4.80 -22.38
N THR A 44 18.68 -4.80 -23.71
CA THR A 44 19.79 -4.94 -24.67
C THR A 44 20.78 -3.77 -24.68
N ASP A 45 20.37 -2.62 -24.15
CA ASP A 45 21.21 -1.41 -24.04
C ASP A 45 22.02 -1.37 -22.73
N GLY A 46 21.95 -2.43 -21.92
CA GLY A 46 22.65 -2.54 -20.63
C GLY A 46 21.94 -1.86 -19.46
N THR A 47 20.72 -1.36 -19.64
CA THR A 47 19.85 -0.92 -18.55
C THR A 47 19.01 -2.07 -18.01
N THR A 48 18.37 -1.85 -16.86
CA THR A 48 17.44 -2.80 -16.23
C THR A 48 16.09 -2.12 -16.04
N GLN A 49 15.02 -2.84 -16.37
CA GLN A 49 13.64 -2.43 -16.14
C GLN A 49 13.12 -3.11 -14.88
N PHE A 50 12.60 -2.34 -13.92
CA PHE A 50 12.01 -2.82 -12.67
C PHE A 50 10.52 -2.52 -12.62
N TYR A 51 9.76 -3.37 -11.94
CA TYR A 51 8.30 -3.27 -11.82
C TYR A 51 7.89 -2.99 -10.39
N PHE A 52 7.16 -1.89 -10.18
CA PHE A 52 6.73 -1.44 -8.87
C PHE A 52 5.23 -1.14 -8.80
N ASP A 53 4.66 -1.25 -7.60
CA ASP A 53 3.37 -0.66 -7.25
C ASP A 53 3.45 0.87 -7.03
N GLU A 54 2.35 1.50 -6.62
CA GLU A 54 2.30 2.97 -6.41
C GLU A 54 3.17 3.44 -5.22
N HIS A 55 3.55 2.52 -4.34
CA HIS A 55 4.36 2.76 -3.14
C HIS A 55 5.83 2.35 -3.31
N TYR A 56 6.24 1.94 -4.52
CA TYR A 56 7.60 1.49 -4.84
C TYR A 56 8.02 0.16 -4.19
N PHE A 57 7.08 -0.75 -3.93
CA PHE A 57 7.41 -2.16 -3.70
C PHE A 57 7.54 -2.90 -5.02
N LEU A 58 8.53 -3.78 -5.12
CA LEU A 58 8.69 -4.65 -6.28
C LEU A 58 7.50 -5.61 -6.37
N VAL A 59 6.88 -5.66 -7.54
CA VAL A 59 5.76 -6.56 -7.84
C VAL A 59 6.05 -7.33 -9.12
N ASP A 60 5.37 -8.46 -9.30
CA ASP A 60 5.45 -9.20 -10.55
C ASP A 60 5.08 -8.31 -11.74
N LYS A 61 5.76 -8.49 -12.89
CA LYS A 61 5.50 -7.76 -14.14
C LYS A 61 4.04 -7.76 -14.56
N PHE A 62 3.33 -8.86 -14.29
CA PHE A 62 1.92 -9.03 -14.63
C PHE A 62 0.98 -8.73 -13.45
N CYS A 63 1.52 -8.16 -12.38
CA CYS A 63 0.71 -7.76 -11.24
C CYS A 63 -0.28 -6.66 -11.61
N GLN A 64 -1.56 -6.84 -11.26
CA GLN A 64 -2.60 -5.85 -11.51
C GLN A 64 -2.38 -4.52 -10.77
N PHE A 65 -1.61 -4.54 -9.67
CA PHE A 65 -1.27 -3.35 -8.89
C PHE A 65 0.05 -2.68 -9.34
N LYS A 66 0.77 -3.28 -10.30
CA LYS A 66 1.92 -2.63 -10.93
C LYS A 66 1.46 -1.30 -11.51
N SER A 67 2.14 -0.22 -11.15
CA SER A 67 1.82 1.12 -11.64
C SER A 67 3.04 1.88 -12.16
N ILE A 68 4.25 1.40 -11.84
CA ILE A 68 5.50 2.08 -12.15
C ILE A 68 6.48 1.10 -12.80
N GLU A 69 7.11 1.54 -13.88
CA GLU A 69 8.22 0.86 -14.52
C GLU A 69 9.46 1.76 -14.49
N ARG A 70 10.51 1.34 -13.78
CA ARG A 70 11.78 2.09 -13.72
C ARG A 70 12.75 1.49 -14.71
N VAL A 71 13.25 2.31 -15.64
CA VAL A 71 14.38 1.96 -16.50
C VAL A 71 15.62 2.72 -16.05
N GLY A 72 16.69 2.02 -15.73
CA GLY A 72 17.94 2.65 -15.31
C GLY A 72 19.11 1.67 -15.26
N LYS A 73 20.31 2.22 -15.16
CA LYS A 73 21.50 1.40 -14.96
C LYS A 73 21.52 0.83 -13.54
N TYR A 74 21.71 -0.48 -13.43
CA TYR A 74 21.77 -1.19 -12.16
C TYR A 74 22.98 -2.12 -12.14
N ASN A 75 23.84 -1.94 -11.14
CA ASN A 75 24.99 -2.80 -10.94
C ASN A 75 24.60 -3.96 -10.02
N ILE A 76 24.48 -5.15 -10.59
CA ILE A 76 24.06 -6.37 -9.89
C ILE A 76 25.09 -6.82 -8.85
N SER A 77 26.39 -6.60 -9.10
CA SER A 77 27.46 -7.04 -8.19
C SER A 77 27.43 -6.30 -6.87
N ILE A 78 27.11 -4.99 -6.90
CA ILE A 78 26.98 -4.16 -5.68
C ILE A 78 25.53 -3.84 -5.32
N LYS A 79 24.56 -4.43 -6.05
CA LYS A 79 23.12 -4.28 -5.87
C LYS A 79 22.66 -2.83 -5.72
N SER A 80 23.07 -1.97 -6.65
CA SER A 80 22.74 -0.54 -6.59
C SER A 80 22.55 0.11 -7.95
N PHE A 81 21.74 1.18 -8.00
CA PHE A 81 21.59 2.01 -9.18
C PHE A 81 22.83 2.90 -9.40
N ASP A 82 23.23 3.10 -10.66
CA ASP A 82 24.39 3.95 -10.98
C ASP A 82 24.24 4.65 -12.34
N GLY A 83 23.94 5.94 -12.30
CA GLY A 83 23.62 6.76 -13.46
C GLY A 83 22.15 7.16 -13.55
N PRO A 84 21.72 7.67 -14.72
CA PRO A 84 20.38 8.19 -14.91
C PRO A 84 19.34 7.06 -14.89
N PHE A 85 18.13 7.39 -14.42
CA PHE A 85 16.97 6.53 -14.53
C PHE A 85 15.73 7.33 -14.94
N THR A 86 14.71 6.61 -15.39
CA THR A 86 13.39 7.16 -15.70
C THR A 86 12.32 6.18 -15.26
N ASP A 87 11.32 6.69 -14.54
CA ASP A 87 10.12 5.96 -14.17
C ASP A 87 8.99 6.34 -15.12
N TYR A 88 8.29 5.32 -15.58
CA TYR A 88 7.12 5.42 -16.45
C TYR A 88 5.89 4.90 -15.72
N ASN A 89 4.72 5.47 -16.01
CA ASN A 89 3.46 4.84 -15.67
C ASN A 89 3.13 3.70 -16.67
N ASN A 90 2.04 2.96 -16.42
CA ASN A 90 1.58 1.89 -17.30
C ASN A 90 1.22 2.33 -18.74
N ASP A 91 1.01 3.62 -18.98
CA ASP A 91 0.77 4.17 -20.33
C ASP A 91 2.09 4.53 -21.06
N GLY A 92 3.25 4.30 -20.44
CA GLY A 92 4.56 4.67 -20.96
C GLY A 92 4.88 6.17 -20.83
N LYS A 93 4.12 6.93 -20.03
CA LYS A 93 4.42 8.34 -19.76
C LYS A 93 5.43 8.47 -18.62
N VAL A 94 6.39 9.37 -18.79
CA VAL A 94 7.39 9.69 -17.76
C VAL A 94 6.71 10.30 -16.54
N ILE A 95 6.97 9.74 -15.36
CA ILE A 95 6.45 10.22 -14.07
C ILE A 95 7.54 10.68 -13.10
N LEU A 96 8.77 10.18 -13.25
CA LEU A 96 9.93 10.61 -12.47
C LEU A 96 11.22 10.42 -13.28
N THR A 97 12.10 11.40 -13.24
CA THR A 97 13.48 11.29 -13.74
C THR A 97 14.44 11.69 -12.65
N GLY A 98 15.60 11.03 -12.61
CA GLY A 98 16.66 11.38 -11.67
C GLY A 98 17.97 10.68 -12.01
N ASN A 99 18.93 10.77 -11.11
CA ASN A 99 20.23 10.19 -11.29
C ASN A 99 20.77 9.60 -9.97
N TYR A 100 21.54 8.53 -10.11
CA TYR A 100 22.30 7.91 -9.05
C TYR A 100 23.80 8.07 -9.30
N PHE A 101 24.57 8.16 -8.23
CA PHE A 101 26.02 8.05 -8.26
C PHE A 101 26.44 7.10 -7.15
N GLN A 102 27.04 5.97 -7.53
CA GLN A 102 27.49 4.93 -6.58
C GLN A 102 26.38 4.47 -5.62
N GLY A 103 25.18 4.23 -6.14
CA GLY A 103 24.02 3.80 -5.34
C GLY A 103 23.30 4.88 -4.56
N LYS A 104 23.76 6.14 -4.59
CA LYS A 104 23.14 7.27 -3.89
C LYS A 104 22.46 8.22 -4.86
N LYS A 105 21.29 8.76 -4.48
CA LYS A 105 20.60 9.80 -5.25
C LYS A 105 21.52 11.03 -5.40
N GLU A 106 21.67 11.52 -6.62
CA GLU A 106 22.60 12.61 -6.96
C GLU A 106 22.02 13.48 -8.08
N GLY A 107 22.05 14.80 -7.91
CA GLY A 107 21.55 15.77 -8.88
C GLY A 107 20.05 16.02 -8.78
N VAL A 108 19.47 16.57 -9.85
CA VAL A 108 18.07 17.01 -9.88
C VAL A 108 17.14 15.84 -10.17
N PHE A 109 16.15 15.67 -9.31
CA PHE A 109 15.02 14.77 -9.51
C PHE A 109 13.79 15.60 -9.89
N THR A 110 13.07 15.15 -10.91
CA THR A 110 11.88 15.84 -11.43
C THR A 110 10.75 14.84 -11.58
N ALA A 111 9.64 15.07 -10.89
CA ALA A 111 8.41 14.31 -11.08
C ALA A 111 7.40 15.09 -11.92
N TYR A 112 6.54 14.35 -12.61
CA TYR A 112 5.58 14.91 -13.57
C TYR A 112 4.14 14.51 -13.22
N PHE A 113 3.20 15.38 -13.51
CA PHE A 113 1.77 15.07 -13.54
C PHE A 113 1.43 14.29 -14.82
N ALA A 114 0.25 13.64 -14.85
CA ALA A 114 -0.23 12.90 -16.02
C ALA A 114 -0.40 13.76 -17.29
N ASN A 115 -0.51 15.09 -17.13
CA ASN A 115 -0.56 16.07 -18.22
C ASN A 115 0.84 16.54 -18.68
N GLY A 116 1.92 15.97 -18.12
CA GLY A 116 3.31 16.28 -18.46
C GLY A 116 3.89 17.50 -17.74
N GLN A 117 3.11 18.23 -16.95
CA GLN A 117 3.63 19.37 -16.19
C GLN A 117 4.47 18.91 -15.00
N ILE A 118 5.45 19.72 -14.60
CA ILE A 118 6.31 19.42 -13.46
C ILE A 118 5.48 19.43 -12.17
N LYS A 119 5.43 18.27 -11.51
CA LYS A 119 4.80 18.07 -10.20
C LYS A 119 5.69 18.55 -9.07
N TRP A 120 6.96 18.14 -9.10
CA TRP A 120 7.96 18.66 -8.18
C TRP A 120 9.37 18.51 -8.72
N THR A 121 10.26 19.35 -8.20
CA THR A 121 11.71 19.22 -8.39
C THR A 121 12.42 19.23 -7.05
N THR A 122 13.42 18.37 -6.88
CA THR A 122 14.30 18.41 -5.71
C THR A 122 15.72 18.05 -6.11
N THR A 123 16.71 18.63 -5.45
CA THR A 123 18.12 18.29 -5.67
C THR A 123 18.58 17.35 -4.57
N PHE A 124 19.27 16.28 -4.96
CA PHE A 124 19.93 15.37 -4.03
C PHE A 124 21.45 15.49 -4.15
N LYS A 125 22.14 15.36 -3.03
CA LYS A 125 23.59 15.23 -2.94
C LYS A 125 23.93 14.14 -1.93
N ASN A 126 24.70 13.14 -2.36
CA ASN A 126 25.07 11.98 -1.53
C ASN A 126 23.85 11.30 -0.87
N GLY A 127 22.72 11.22 -1.58
CA GLY A 127 21.50 10.58 -1.10
C GLY A 127 20.61 11.45 -0.19
N LYS A 128 20.99 12.69 0.12
CA LYS A 128 20.21 13.62 0.93
C LYS A 128 19.66 14.76 0.07
N ALA A 129 18.41 15.16 0.32
CA ALA A 129 17.85 16.35 -0.32
C ALA A 129 18.60 17.60 0.15
N GLU A 130 18.87 18.53 -0.75
CA GLU A 130 19.58 19.78 -0.48
C GLU A 130 18.95 20.93 -1.26
N GLY A 131 18.86 22.10 -0.62
CA GLY A 131 18.35 23.31 -1.24
C GLY A 131 16.82 23.33 -1.30
N VAL A 132 16.27 24.10 -2.25
CA VAL A 132 14.82 24.32 -2.32
C VAL A 132 14.16 23.27 -3.20
N SER A 133 13.33 22.44 -2.58
CA SER A 133 12.35 21.60 -3.28
C SER A 133 11.12 22.42 -3.61
N ARG A 134 10.62 22.27 -4.84
CA ARG A 134 9.44 22.98 -5.33
C ARG A 134 8.38 21.97 -5.71
N TYR A 135 7.17 22.20 -5.26
CA TYR A 135 5.99 21.40 -5.59
C TYR A 135 4.95 22.33 -6.23
N ASN A 136 4.34 21.86 -7.30
CA ASN A 136 3.35 22.61 -8.07
C ASN A 136 1.99 21.90 -8.03
N TYR A 137 0.95 22.66 -8.34
CA TYR A 137 -0.36 22.15 -8.68
C TYR A 137 -0.39 21.58 -10.10
N PRO A 138 -1.41 20.78 -10.48
CA PRO A 138 -1.53 20.22 -11.83
C PRO A 138 -1.57 21.24 -12.98
N ASP A 139 -1.89 22.50 -12.69
CA ASP A 139 -1.86 23.62 -13.62
C ASP A 139 -0.52 24.36 -13.67
N GLY A 140 0.49 23.85 -12.95
CA GLY A 140 1.87 24.33 -12.99
C GLY A 140 2.15 25.50 -12.04
N LEU A 141 1.12 26.01 -11.37
CA LEU A 141 1.28 27.05 -10.36
C LEU A 141 1.93 26.53 -9.08
N PRO A 142 2.70 27.35 -8.35
CA PRO A 142 3.39 26.92 -7.14
C PRO A 142 2.39 26.50 -6.06
N MET A 143 2.72 25.42 -5.36
CA MET A 143 1.97 24.91 -4.22
C MET A 143 2.79 25.04 -2.94
N LEU A 144 4.02 24.54 -2.93
CA LEU A 144 4.83 24.42 -1.73
C LEU A 144 6.31 24.52 -2.07
N GLU A 145 7.06 25.25 -1.25
CA GLU A 145 8.51 25.28 -1.27
C GLU A 145 9.06 24.86 0.09
N ILE A 146 9.97 23.88 0.08
CA ILE A 146 10.64 23.37 1.27
C ILE A 146 12.14 23.55 1.07
N LEU A 147 12.80 24.20 2.02
CA LEU A 147 14.24 24.35 2.07
C LEU A 147 14.83 23.23 2.91
N TYR A 148 15.65 22.39 2.30
CA TYR A 148 16.44 21.35 2.96
C TYR A 148 17.84 21.85 3.26
N LYS A 149 18.21 21.78 4.54
CA LYS A 149 19.55 22.09 5.08
C LYS A 149 20.01 20.93 5.95
N GLU A 150 21.25 21.01 6.46
CA GLU A 150 21.79 20.03 7.40
C GLU A 150 20.89 19.88 8.65
N GLU A 151 20.27 20.97 9.12
CA GLU A 151 19.42 20.96 10.32
C GLU A 151 18.00 20.43 10.07
N GLY A 152 17.64 20.14 8.82
CA GLY A 152 16.34 19.55 8.44
C GLY A 152 15.61 20.30 7.34
N ALA A 153 14.30 20.10 7.30
CA ALA A 153 13.39 20.66 6.30
C ALA A 153 12.62 21.86 6.87
N PHE A 154 12.52 22.93 6.07
CA PHE A 154 11.87 24.18 6.47
C PHE A 154 10.89 24.62 5.40
N VAL A 155 9.61 24.68 5.71
CA VAL A 155 8.60 25.25 4.80
C VAL A 155 8.94 26.71 4.56
N GLN A 156 9.18 27.11 3.31
CA GLN A 156 9.45 28.50 2.96
C GLN A 156 8.16 29.19 2.51
N ASN A 157 7.44 28.58 1.58
CA ASN A 157 6.24 29.16 1.02
C ASN A 157 5.17 28.09 0.80
N TYR A 158 3.91 28.48 0.98
CA TYR A 158 2.75 27.62 0.70
C TYR A 158 1.63 28.47 0.11
N TRP A 159 1.07 28.00 -1.00
CA TRP A 159 -0.11 28.56 -1.62
C TRP A 159 -1.24 27.55 -1.51
N ASP A 160 -2.44 28.01 -1.12
CA ASP A 160 -3.61 27.14 -1.04
C ASP A 160 -4.25 26.90 -2.42
N THR A 161 -5.25 26.02 -2.45
CA THR A 161 -6.02 25.69 -3.68
C THR A 161 -6.77 26.89 -4.25
N LYS A 162 -6.96 27.96 -3.47
CA LYS A 162 -7.52 29.25 -3.88
C LYS A 162 -6.45 30.25 -4.34
N ARG A 163 -5.21 29.80 -4.53
CA ARG A 163 -4.04 30.56 -5.00
C ARG A 163 -3.57 31.66 -4.05
N ARG A 164 -3.99 31.61 -2.78
CA ARG A 164 -3.54 32.57 -1.77
C ARG A 164 -2.24 32.07 -1.18
N GLN A 165 -1.22 32.90 -1.10
CA GLN A 165 -0.01 32.59 -0.34
C GLN A 165 -0.34 32.61 1.16
N ARG A 166 -0.32 31.45 1.80
CA ARG A 166 -0.70 31.25 3.20
C ARG A 166 0.51 31.16 4.14
N VAL A 167 1.64 30.69 3.63
CA VAL A 167 2.97 30.79 4.28
C VAL A 167 3.88 31.59 3.35
N LYS A 168 4.55 32.58 3.92
CA LYS A 168 5.56 33.40 3.24
C LYS A 168 6.81 33.49 4.11
N ASP A 169 7.97 33.21 3.50
CA ASP A 169 9.27 33.26 4.16
C ASP A 169 9.29 32.49 5.51
N GLY A 170 8.65 31.32 5.50
CA GLY A 170 8.54 30.41 6.64
C GLY A 170 7.58 30.86 7.74
N ASN A 171 6.65 31.77 7.47
CA ASN A 171 5.68 32.22 8.46
C ASN A 171 4.25 32.26 7.88
N GLY A 172 3.29 31.69 8.59
CA GLY A 172 1.87 31.80 8.23
C GLY A 172 1.02 30.59 8.57
N LYS A 173 -0.19 30.54 8.01
CA LYS A 173 -1.14 29.43 8.22
C LYS A 173 -0.86 28.32 7.21
N TYR A 174 -0.92 27.09 7.66
CA TYR A 174 -0.68 25.92 6.83
C TYR A 174 -1.84 24.94 6.94
N GLU A 175 -2.25 24.40 5.80
CA GLU A 175 -3.26 23.36 5.70
C GLU A 175 -2.82 22.40 4.61
N PHE A 176 -2.72 21.11 4.92
CA PHE A 176 -2.27 20.13 3.94
C PHE A 176 -3.02 18.82 4.13
N SER A 177 -3.49 18.27 3.01
CA SER A 177 -4.23 17.02 2.94
C SER A 177 -3.29 15.92 2.44
N VAL A 178 -3.23 14.82 3.16
CA VAL A 178 -2.42 13.65 2.82
C VAL A 178 -3.36 12.48 2.60
N LYS A 179 -3.21 11.76 1.47
CA LYS A 179 -3.98 10.54 1.20
C LYS A 179 -3.71 9.54 2.34
N ALA A 180 -4.76 8.91 2.83
CA ALA A 180 -4.62 7.79 3.75
C ALA A 180 -3.94 6.64 3.01
N GLU A 181 -2.84 6.15 3.56
CA GLU A 181 -2.04 5.09 2.96
C GLU A 181 -2.24 3.80 3.74
N GLY A 182 -2.34 2.69 3.00
CA GLY A 182 -2.67 1.39 3.55
C GLY A 182 -4.08 1.31 4.13
N TYR A 183 -4.37 0.16 4.72
CA TYR A 183 -5.68 -0.16 5.25
C TYR A 183 -5.93 0.60 6.55
N ASN A 184 -7.10 1.23 6.65
CA ASN A 184 -7.61 1.78 7.89
C ASN A 184 -9.06 1.35 8.12
N GLU A 185 -9.37 0.87 9.32
CA GLU A 185 -10.69 0.31 9.68
C GLU A 185 -11.80 1.36 9.78
N TYR A 186 -11.45 2.64 9.68
CA TYR A 186 -12.38 3.76 9.77
C TYR A 186 -12.89 4.20 8.40
N GLY A 187 -12.20 3.85 7.30
CA GLY A 187 -12.62 4.19 5.93
C GLY A 187 -12.36 5.63 5.51
N TYR A 188 -11.50 6.38 6.22
CA TYR A 188 -11.09 7.69 5.75
C TYR A 188 -10.09 7.56 4.60
N THR A 189 -10.13 8.53 3.68
CA THR A 189 -9.35 8.55 2.44
C THR A 189 -8.25 9.60 2.45
N PHE A 190 -8.37 10.62 3.32
CA PHE A 190 -7.32 11.61 3.57
C PHE A 190 -7.26 11.99 5.05
N THR A 191 -6.14 12.55 5.45
CA THR A 191 -5.93 13.24 6.71
C THR A 191 -5.56 14.68 6.43
N ASP A 192 -6.33 15.62 6.98
CA ASP A 192 -6.05 17.06 6.88
C ASP A 192 -5.32 17.53 8.14
N TYR A 193 -4.18 18.17 7.95
CA TYR A 193 -3.42 18.83 9.00
C TYR A 193 -3.55 20.34 8.87
N GLN A 194 -3.91 21.02 9.96
CA GLN A 194 -4.09 22.48 9.98
C GLN A 194 -3.36 23.10 11.17
N GLY A 195 -2.48 24.06 10.91
CA GLY A 195 -1.75 24.74 11.98
C GLY A 195 -0.99 25.98 11.50
N ASN A 196 -0.07 26.46 12.33
CA ASN A 196 0.81 27.58 11.97
C ASN A 196 2.23 27.08 11.72
N ILE A 197 2.87 27.72 10.75
CA ILE A 197 4.29 27.60 10.48
C ILE A 197 4.97 28.88 10.97
N LYS A 198 6.06 28.74 11.73
CA LYS A 198 6.91 29.82 12.22
C LYS A 198 8.37 29.45 11.98
N SER A 199 9.14 30.35 11.37
CA SER A 199 10.53 30.09 10.95
C SER A 199 10.68 28.76 10.18
N GLY A 200 9.68 28.42 9.37
CA GLY A 200 9.63 27.23 8.52
C GLY A 200 9.31 25.91 9.22
N LYS A 201 8.97 25.93 10.51
CA LYS A 201 8.60 24.73 11.28
C LYS A 201 7.18 24.84 11.87
N PRO A 202 6.52 23.71 12.20
CA PRO A 202 5.26 23.72 12.95
C PRO A 202 5.37 24.49 14.26
N ASP A 203 4.37 25.29 14.57
CA ASP A 203 4.29 26.03 15.82
C ASP A 203 2.84 26.12 16.32
N GLY A 204 2.67 26.10 17.65
CA GLY A 204 1.38 26.14 18.30
C GLY A 204 0.58 24.84 18.14
N ASN A 205 -0.75 24.96 18.19
CA ASN A 205 -1.66 23.82 18.06
C ASN A 205 -1.91 23.51 16.57
N TRP A 206 -1.85 22.22 16.25
CA TRP A 206 -2.09 21.64 14.94
C TRP A 206 -3.27 20.67 15.03
N ASN A 207 -4.37 21.01 14.38
CA ASN A 207 -5.56 20.18 14.35
C ASN A 207 -5.45 19.13 13.25
N ILE A 208 -5.96 17.94 13.52
CA ILE A 208 -5.97 16.79 12.64
C ILE A 208 -7.42 16.42 12.34
N PHE A 209 -7.75 16.20 11.08
CA PHE A 209 -9.07 15.76 10.66
C PHE A 209 -8.98 14.54 9.76
N LEU A 210 -9.87 13.58 9.96
CA LEU A 210 -10.09 12.49 9.02
C LEU A 210 -11.07 12.94 7.95
N VAL A 211 -10.79 12.61 6.69
CA VAL A 211 -11.61 12.98 5.53
C VAL A 211 -12.13 11.71 4.85
N TYR A 212 -13.44 11.56 4.84
CA TYR A 212 -14.16 10.43 4.25
C TYR A 212 -14.57 10.71 2.80
N PRO A 213 -15.01 9.68 2.05
CA PRO A 213 -15.59 9.89 0.73
C PRO A 213 -16.66 10.98 0.73
N LYS A 214 -16.78 11.74 -0.37
CA LYS A 214 -17.65 12.93 -0.48
C LYS A 214 -17.21 14.13 0.38
N ASN A 215 -15.97 14.13 0.89
CA ASN A 215 -15.37 15.22 1.68
C ASN A 215 -16.06 15.48 3.03
N GLU A 216 -16.68 14.46 3.62
CA GLU A 216 -17.13 14.50 5.01
C GLU A 216 -15.89 14.50 5.93
N ARG A 217 -15.91 15.30 7.00
CA ARG A 217 -14.74 15.55 7.85
C ARG A 217 -15.08 15.39 9.32
N ASP A 218 -14.28 14.58 10.01
CA ASP A 218 -14.32 14.43 11.47
C ASP A 218 -13.04 14.91 12.11
N TYR A 219 -13.16 15.46 13.32
CA TYR A 219 -12.02 15.86 14.11
C TYR A 219 -11.33 14.64 14.70
N ALA A 220 -10.02 14.50 14.45
CA ALA A 220 -9.22 13.35 14.85
C ALA A 220 -8.32 13.63 16.07
N GLY A 221 -8.21 14.89 16.48
CA GLY A 221 -7.36 15.33 17.57
C GLY A 221 -6.40 16.44 17.18
N TYR A 222 -5.32 16.60 17.95
CA TYR A 222 -4.35 17.67 17.74
C TYR A 222 -2.94 17.31 18.20
N GLU A 223 -1.95 18.04 17.68
CA GLU A 223 -0.57 18.08 18.18
C GLU A 223 -0.20 19.50 18.59
N ARG A 224 0.73 19.64 19.55
CA ARG A 224 1.28 20.93 19.95
C ARG A 224 2.78 21.00 19.69
N PHE A 225 3.20 22.13 19.14
CA PHE A 225 4.59 22.45 18.84
C PHE A 225 4.99 23.77 19.48
N GLU A 226 6.26 23.88 19.85
CA GLU A 226 6.89 25.14 20.22
C GLU A 226 8.24 25.22 19.50
N GLU A 227 8.39 26.20 18.62
CA GLU A 227 9.60 26.41 17.82
C GLU A 227 10.00 25.18 16.98
N GLY A 228 9.00 24.47 16.45
CA GLY A 228 9.21 23.24 15.69
C GLY A 228 9.44 21.99 16.53
N VAL A 229 9.47 22.10 17.86
CA VAL A 229 9.63 20.95 18.76
C VAL A 229 8.26 20.44 19.17
N PHE A 230 7.98 19.18 18.85
CA PHE A 230 6.78 18.47 19.29
C PHE A 230 6.73 18.38 20.82
N LYS A 231 5.60 18.75 21.42
CA LYS A 231 5.37 18.73 22.88
C LYS A 231 4.39 17.63 23.33
N GLY A 232 3.61 17.09 22.40
CA GLY A 232 2.60 16.08 22.66
C GLY A 232 1.40 16.24 21.74
N GLY A 233 0.57 15.22 21.68
CA GLY A 233 -0.69 15.22 20.96
C GLY A 233 -1.80 14.51 21.73
N TYR A 234 -3.00 14.65 21.21
CA TYR A 234 -4.21 13.97 21.67
C TYR A 234 -4.88 13.31 20.47
N ASP A 235 -5.24 12.05 20.63
CA ASP A 235 -5.90 11.23 19.62
C ASP A 235 -7.36 11.06 20.04
N GLU A 236 -8.28 11.68 19.29
CA GLU A 236 -9.71 11.70 19.63
C GLU A 236 -10.34 10.31 19.50
N ILE A 237 -9.84 9.49 18.57
CA ILE A 237 -10.38 8.16 18.27
C ILE A 237 -10.13 7.20 19.42
N THR A 238 -8.92 7.24 19.98
CA THR A 238 -8.55 6.40 21.12
C THR A 238 -8.83 7.07 22.47
N GLY A 239 -9.04 8.39 22.47
CA GLY A 239 -9.20 9.20 23.68
C GLY A 239 -7.91 9.37 24.50
N VAL A 240 -6.74 9.04 23.93
CA VAL A 240 -5.46 8.93 24.66
C VAL A 240 -4.46 10.01 24.22
N PRO A 241 -3.81 10.72 25.17
CA PRO A 241 -2.70 11.60 24.84
C PRO A 241 -1.41 10.81 24.52
N TYR A 242 -0.59 11.34 23.62
CA TYR A 242 0.69 10.73 23.25
C TYR A 242 1.85 11.73 23.22
N LYS A 243 3.07 11.22 23.46
CA LYS A 243 4.32 12.00 23.51
C LYS A 243 5.50 11.32 22.80
N ASN A 244 5.27 10.16 22.20
CA ASN A 244 6.30 9.33 21.56
C ASN A 244 6.84 9.93 20.25
N GLY A 245 6.10 10.85 19.63
CA GLY A 245 6.54 11.57 18.45
C GLY A 245 5.37 12.23 17.74
N SER A 246 5.71 13.16 16.86
CA SER A 246 4.73 13.77 15.97
C SER A 246 4.33 12.79 14.86
N ARG A 247 3.06 12.84 14.49
CA ARG A 247 2.41 12.05 13.43
C ARG A 247 1.95 12.93 12.26
N ILE A 248 2.13 14.25 12.33
CA ILE A 248 1.74 15.16 11.23
C ILE A 248 2.74 15.09 10.09
N GLN A 249 2.25 15.28 8.87
CA GLN A 249 3.06 15.31 7.66
C GLN A 249 2.97 16.69 7.00
N ILE A 250 4.13 17.29 6.70
CA ILE A 250 4.24 18.70 6.25
C ILE A 250 4.57 18.78 4.75
N GLY A 251 3.98 17.90 3.95
CA GLY A 251 4.18 17.85 2.51
C GLY A 251 3.75 16.53 1.88
N PRO A 252 3.87 16.38 0.55
CA PRO A 252 3.48 15.15 -0.14
C PRO A 252 4.30 13.92 0.30
N SER A 253 3.70 12.73 0.24
CA SER A 253 4.40 11.47 0.43
C SER A 253 5.39 11.21 -0.71
N LEU A 254 6.60 10.81 -0.38
CA LEU A 254 7.70 10.60 -1.33
C LEU A 254 8.07 9.10 -1.42
N PHE A 255 7.16 8.27 -1.94
CA PHE A 255 7.35 6.81 -1.99
C PHE A 255 8.54 6.36 -2.82
N PHE A 256 8.96 7.14 -3.83
CA PHE A 256 10.14 6.83 -4.65
C PHE A 256 11.43 6.64 -3.84
N LEU A 257 11.47 7.12 -2.60
CA LEU A 257 12.58 6.90 -1.67
C LEU A 257 12.73 5.44 -1.24
N GLN A 258 11.71 4.59 -1.45
CA GLN A 258 11.72 3.17 -1.11
C GLN A 258 12.35 2.28 -2.19
N ALA A 259 12.47 2.78 -3.42
CA ALA A 259 12.89 2.00 -4.58
C ALA A 259 14.26 1.31 -4.40
N GLU A 260 15.19 1.93 -3.66
CA GLU A 260 16.50 1.36 -3.36
C GLU A 260 16.47 0.19 -2.39
N GLY A 261 15.39 0.06 -1.61
CA GLY A 261 15.21 -1.03 -0.66
C GLY A 261 14.99 -2.38 -1.31
N MET A 262 14.55 -2.41 -2.58
CA MET A 262 14.26 -3.64 -3.34
C MET A 262 13.36 -4.62 -2.56
N VAL A 263 12.42 -4.07 -1.78
CA VAL A 263 11.44 -4.85 -1.02
C VAL A 263 10.34 -5.27 -1.99
N SER A 264 10.05 -6.57 -2.04
CA SER A 264 8.97 -7.11 -2.87
C SER A 264 7.74 -7.42 -2.03
N LYS A 265 6.58 -7.37 -2.68
CA LYS A 265 5.29 -7.78 -2.12
C LYS A 265 4.60 -8.76 -3.05
N ASN A 266 3.79 -9.65 -2.49
CA ASN A 266 2.93 -10.52 -3.28
C ASN A 266 1.85 -9.69 -3.98
N CYS A 267 1.47 -10.09 -5.19
CA CYS A 267 0.44 -9.40 -5.95
C CYS A 267 -0.97 -9.78 -5.47
N THR A 268 -1.33 -9.37 -4.26
CA THR A 268 -2.67 -9.57 -3.67
C THR A 268 -3.25 -8.25 -3.22
N ILE A 269 -4.59 -8.19 -3.14
CA ILE A 269 -5.27 -6.99 -2.64
C ILE A 269 -4.88 -6.70 -1.18
N ASP A 270 -4.64 -7.76 -0.40
CA ASP A 270 -4.30 -7.67 1.01
C ASP A 270 -2.91 -7.03 1.23
N GLU A 271 -1.91 -7.36 0.40
CA GLU A 271 -0.58 -6.76 0.47
C GLU A 271 -0.54 -5.33 -0.12
N ASN A 272 -1.27 -5.10 -1.22
CA ASN A 272 -1.34 -3.80 -1.86
C ASN A 272 -2.08 -2.77 -0.98
N GLN A 273 -3.07 -3.22 -0.20
CA GLN A 273 -3.79 -2.36 0.75
C GLN A 273 -3.21 -2.44 2.16
N ASP A 274 -2.07 -3.10 2.40
CA ASP A 274 -1.48 -3.27 3.73
C ASP A 274 -2.41 -3.93 4.78
N PHE A 275 -3.43 -4.68 4.35
CA PHE A 275 -4.37 -5.36 5.23
C PHE A 275 -3.66 -6.45 6.06
N SER A 276 -2.74 -7.20 5.45
CA SER A 276 -1.91 -8.18 6.16
C SER A 276 -1.10 -7.53 7.28
N MET A 277 -0.49 -6.38 7.01
CA MET A 277 0.28 -5.61 8.00
C MET A 277 -0.62 -5.09 9.12
N PHE A 278 -1.80 -4.58 8.79
CA PHE A 278 -2.79 -4.17 9.77
C PHE A 278 -3.20 -5.32 10.69
N MET A 279 -3.50 -6.50 10.12
CA MET A 279 -3.87 -7.69 10.89
C MET A 279 -2.76 -8.12 11.84
N MET A 280 -1.51 -8.19 11.38
CA MET A 280 -0.36 -8.51 12.23
C MET A 280 -0.21 -7.51 13.38
N LYS A 281 -0.30 -6.21 13.10
CA LYS A 281 -0.20 -5.16 14.13
C LYS A 281 -1.35 -5.24 15.14
N LYS A 282 -2.56 -5.57 14.68
CA LYS A 282 -3.73 -5.75 15.56
C LYS A 282 -3.55 -6.94 16.49
N LEU A 283 -3.04 -8.06 15.97
CA LEU A 283 -2.65 -9.21 16.77
C LEU A 283 -1.57 -8.84 17.79
N GLU A 284 -0.45 -8.23 17.37
CA GLU A 284 0.61 -7.79 18.29
C GLU A 284 0.09 -6.86 19.40
N THR A 285 -0.82 -5.94 19.05
CA THR A 285 -1.41 -5.00 20.02
C THR A 285 -2.26 -5.74 21.05
N ALA A 286 -3.01 -6.77 20.64
CA ALA A 286 -3.80 -7.59 21.57
C ALA A 286 -2.93 -8.32 22.61
N PHE A 287 -1.67 -8.61 22.28
CA PHE A 287 -0.70 -9.25 23.18
C PHE A 287 0.22 -8.26 23.91
N ALA A 288 0.11 -6.94 23.67
CA ALA A 288 1.10 -5.95 24.12
C ALA A 288 1.26 -5.85 25.65
N ILE A 289 0.23 -6.22 26.41
CA ILE A 289 0.23 -6.19 27.89
C ILE A 289 0.55 -7.54 28.54
N TYR A 290 0.79 -8.58 27.74
CA TYR A 290 1.00 -9.95 28.21
C TYR A 290 2.46 -10.38 28.04
N ASP A 291 3.00 -11.09 29.03
CA ASP A 291 4.25 -11.84 28.85
C ASP A 291 3.95 -13.09 28.00
N SER A 292 4.51 -13.12 26.79
CA SER A 292 4.16 -14.14 25.80
C SER A 292 5.08 -15.36 25.83
N ARG A 293 6.06 -15.41 26.74
CA ARG A 293 7.08 -16.50 26.82
C ARG A 293 6.51 -17.89 27.10
N GLY A 294 5.25 -18.01 27.53
CA GLY A 294 4.53 -19.28 27.68
C GLY A 294 3.63 -19.65 26.50
N LEU A 295 3.36 -18.72 25.57
CA LEU A 295 2.38 -18.92 24.50
C LEU A 295 2.92 -19.74 23.34
N LEU A 296 4.25 -19.81 23.19
CA LEU A 296 4.96 -20.59 22.18
C LEU A 296 6.23 -21.19 22.77
N THR A 297 6.56 -22.42 22.35
CA THR A 297 7.83 -23.10 22.68
C THR A 297 8.91 -22.87 21.62
N GLY A 298 8.58 -22.14 20.54
CA GLY A 298 9.44 -21.79 19.42
C GLY A 298 8.61 -21.16 18.29
N PRO A 299 9.23 -20.80 17.15
CA PRO A 299 8.51 -20.29 15.99
C PRO A 299 7.41 -21.27 15.56
N ALA A 300 6.20 -20.75 15.36
CA ALA A 300 5.03 -21.53 15.02
C ALA A 300 4.29 -20.91 13.85
N LYS A 301 3.82 -21.76 12.93
CA LYS A 301 2.90 -21.37 11.88
C LYS A 301 1.47 -21.61 12.35
N LEU A 302 0.68 -20.54 12.38
CA LEU A 302 -0.72 -20.52 12.78
C LEU A 302 -1.63 -20.51 11.54
N GLU A 303 -2.82 -21.08 11.68
CA GLU A 303 -3.80 -21.22 10.60
C GLU A 303 -5.18 -20.81 11.10
N ILE A 304 -5.84 -19.92 10.36
CA ILE A 304 -7.13 -19.32 10.71
C ILE A 304 -8.03 -19.40 9.49
N LYS A 305 -9.30 -19.76 9.69
CA LYS A 305 -10.34 -19.63 8.69
C LYS A 305 -11.30 -18.52 9.06
N ALA A 306 -11.60 -17.65 8.11
CA ALA A 306 -12.56 -16.57 8.29
C ALA A 306 -13.58 -16.59 7.15
N SER A 307 -14.87 -16.65 7.47
CA SER A 307 -15.93 -16.42 6.48
C SER A 307 -16.29 -14.94 6.47
N VAL A 308 -16.13 -14.30 5.32
CA VAL A 308 -16.38 -12.87 5.12
C VAL A 308 -17.44 -12.71 4.05
N ASP A 309 -18.46 -11.91 4.33
CA ASP A 309 -19.49 -11.64 3.34
C ASP A 309 -19.08 -10.53 2.35
N LYS A 310 -19.88 -10.36 1.30
CA LYS A 310 -19.66 -9.34 0.27
C LYS A 310 -19.65 -7.89 0.76
N THR A 311 -20.11 -7.63 1.98
CA THR A 311 -20.08 -6.29 2.59
C THR A 311 -18.80 -6.04 3.40
N GLY A 312 -17.92 -7.04 3.51
CA GLY A 312 -16.74 -7.00 4.34
C GLY A 312 -17.02 -7.31 5.81
N SER A 313 -18.18 -7.90 6.14
CA SER A 313 -18.49 -8.30 7.51
C SER A 313 -18.02 -9.73 7.77
N LEU A 314 -17.33 -9.93 8.90
CA LEU A 314 -16.96 -11.26 9.37
C LEU A 314 -18.21 -12.02 9.86
N ARG A 315 -18.41 -13.24 9.34
CA ARG A 315 -19.54 -14.12 9.69
C ARG A 315 -19.12 -15.23 10.64
N GLU A 316 -17.97 -15.83 10.38
CA GLU A 316 -17.43 -16.93 11.16
C GLU A 316 -15.91 -16.83 11.22
N LEU A 317 -15.32 -17.24 12.34
CA LEU A 317 -13.88 -17.28 12.56
C LEU A 317 -13.51 -18.55 13.32
N GLU A 318 -12.59 -19.31 12.77
CA GLU A 318 -12.06 -20.54 13.36
C GLU A 318 -10.54 -20.46 13.43
N ILE A 319 -9.97 -20.69 14.62
CA ILE A 319 -8.54 -20.92 14.79
C ILE A 319 -8.27 -22.41 14.51
N VAL A 320 -7.82 -22.74 13.30
CA VAL A 320 -7.56 -24.11 12.86
C VAL A 320 -6.29 -24.65 13.52
N LYS A 321 -5.25 -23.81 13.59
CA LYS A 321 -3.99 -24.10 14.26
C LYS A 321 -3.55 -22.86 15.04
N GLY A 322 -3.68 -22.96 16.36
CA GLY A 322 -3.49 -21.85 17.29
C GLY A 322 -2.16 -21.88 18.05
N LEU A 323 -2.12 -21.07 19.10
CA LEU A 323 -1.04 -21.01 20.09
C LEU A 323 -1.08 -22.24 21.01
N ALA A 324 -0.04 -22.44 21.81
CA ALA A 324 0.03 -23.59 22.72
C ALA A 324 -1.06 -23.54 23.81
N GLU A 325 -1.44 -22.33 24.22
CA GLU A 325 -2.46 -22.10 25.25
C GLU A 325 -3.78 -21.64 24.64
N LYS A 326 -4.88 -22.31 25.03
CA LYS A 326 -6.24 -21.99 24.55
C LYS A 326 -6.69 -20.56 24.85
N ASP A 327 -6.16 -19.93 25.90
CA ASP A 327 -6.47 -18.53 26.19
C ASP A 327 -5.80 -17.57 25.20
N GLY A 328 -4.62 -17.94 24.66
CA GLY A 328 -4.01 -17.23 23.54
C GLY A 328 -4.88 -17.25 22.29
N ASP A 329 -5.48 -18.40 21.95
CA ASP A 329 -6.39 -18.52 20.81
C ASP A 329 -7.62 -17.63 20.96
N LYS A 330 -8.16 -17.50 22.18
CA LYS A 330 -9.28 -16.58 22.46
C LYS A 330 -8.88 -15.12 22.26
N ILE A 331 -7.66 -14.73 22.68
CA ILE A 331 -7.15 -13.36 22.49
C ILE A 331 -7.00 -13.07 21.00
N MET A 332 -6.42 -14.00 20.22
CA MET A 332 -6.32 -13.88 18.77
C MET A 332 -7.70 -13.77 18.11
N ALA A 333 -8.61 -14.68 18.45
CA ALA A 333 -9.96 -14.69 17.89
C ALA A 333 -10.69 -13.37 18.18
N ASN A 334 -10.62 -12.87 19.42
CA ASN A 334 -11.23 -11.60 19.80
C ASN A 334 -10.61 -10.41 19.04
N ALA A 335 -9.28 -10.38 18.90
CA ALA A 335 -8.59 -9.33 18.15
C ALA A 335 -9.05 -9.26 16.68
N LEU A 336 -9.21 -10.42 16.04
CA LEU A 336 -9.66 -10.54 14.66
C LEU A 336 -11.16 -10.29 14.50
N GLN A 337 -11.98 -10.75 15.44
CA GLN A 337 -13.43 -10.49 15.45
C GLN A 337 -13.75 -9.00 15.58
N ASN A 338 -12.90 -8.22 16.25
CA ASN A 338 -13.03 -6.78 16.39
C ASN A 338 -12.51 -5.99 15.18
N ILE A 339 -12.19 -6.63 14.05
CA ILE A 339 -11.94 -5.93 12.78
C ILE A 339 -13.28 -5.52 12.20
N SER A 340 -13.53 -4.20 12.19
CA SER A 340 -14.80 -3.62 11.75
C SER A 340 -15.11 -3.86 10.27
N TYR A 341 -14.08 -4.02 9.43
CA TYR A 341 -14.23 -4.21 8.00
C TYR A 341 -13.15 -5.15 7.45
N TRP A 342 -13.53 -6.26 6.85
CA TRP A 342 -12.61 -7.15 6.14
C TRP A 342 -12.68 -6.82 4.66
N ILE A 343 -11.54 -6.80 3.95
CA ILE A 343 -11.56 -6.60 2.49
C ILE A 343 -12.30 -7.79 1.85
N PRO A 344 -13.52 -7.62 1.32
CA PRO A 344 -14.28 -8.73 0.74
C PRO A 344 -13.65 -9.18 -0.56
N SER A 345 -13.82 -10.45 -0.91
CA SER A 345 -13.31 -10.95 -2.19
C SER A 345 -14.09 -10.35 -3.35
N TYR A 346 -13.39 -10.02 -4.42
CA TYR A 346 -14.03 -9.56 -5.65
C TYR A 346 -14.16 -10.74 -6.64
N GLY A 347 -15.38 -10.97 -7.12
CA GLY A 347 -15.66 -11.94 -8.18
C GLY A 347 -15.49 -11.32 -9.56
N GLU A 348 -16.22 -11.79 -10.57
CA GLU A 348 -16.12 -11.22 -11.92
C GLU A 348 -16.70 -9.79 -12.02
N THR A 349 -17.74 -9.48 -11.25
CA THR A 349 -18.52 -8.24 -11.42
C THR A 349 -18.89 -7.52 -10.13
N ASP A 350 -18.78 -8.18 -8.98
CA ASP A 350 -19.17 -7.61 -7.68
C ASP A 350 -18.39 -8.32 -6.56
N TYR A 351 -18.45 -7.75 -5.37
CA TYR A 351 -17.98 -8.40 -4.15
C TYR A 351 -18.83 -9.63 -3.82
N ILE A 352 -18.19 -10.68 -3.30
CA ILE A 352 -18.81 -11.97 -3.03
C ILE A 352 -18.53 -12.46 -1.61
N ASP A 353 -19.40 -13.33 -1.12
CA ASP A 353 -19.16 -14.08 0.12
C ASP A 353 -18.09 -15.15 -0.11
N ASP A 354 -17.07 -15.15 0.74
CA ASP A 354 -15.89 -15.99 0.57
C ASP A 354 -15.34 -16.49 1.91
N VAL A 355 -14.46 -17.47 1.83
CA VAL A 355 -13.71 -18.01 2.96
C VAL A 355 -12.24 -17.71 2.75
N PHE A 356 -11.62 -17.14 3.78
CA PHE A 356 -10.22 -16.79 3.80
C PHE A 356 -9.48 -17.84 4.62
N ASN A 357 -8.50 -18.48 3.99
CA ASN A 357 -7.52 -19.33 4.64
C ASN A 357 -6.29 -18.48 4.94
N ILE A 358 -6.12 -18.13 6.20
CA ILE A 358 -5.09 -17.19 6.66
C ILE A 358 -4.00 -18.00 7.35
N THR A 359 -2.76 -17.78 6.94
CA THR A 359 -1.59 -18.34 7.62
C THR A 359 -0.71 -17.23 8.12
N VAL A 360 -0.18 -17.35 9.33
CA VAL A 360 0.75 -16.36 9.90
C VAL A 360 1.81 -17.07 10.72
N ASP A 361 3.06 -16.65 10.56
CA ASP A 361 4.15 -17.13 11.39
C ASP A 361 4.22 -16.28 12.67
N ALA A 362 4.44 -16.93 13.80
CA ALA A 362 4.52 -16.29 15.10
C ALA A 362 5.76 -16.76 15.87
N MET A 363 6.39 -15.85 16.60
CA MET A 363 7.50 -16.17 17.51
C MET A 363 7.48 -15.24 18.72
N VAL A 364 8.08 -15.68 19.83
CA VAL A 364 8.32 -14.79 20.96
C VAL A 364 9.68 -14.16 20.78
N ASP A 365 9.73 -12.84 20.87
CA ASP A 365 10.98 -12.10 20.89
C ASP A 365 11.68 -12.31 22.24
N ASP A 366 12.87 -12.91 22.23
CA ASP A 366 13.57 -13.33 23.45
C ASP A 366 13.94 -12.15 24.36
N GLU A 367 14.21 -10.97 23.78
CA GLU A 367 14.61 -9.78 24.53
C GLU A 367 13.42 -9.11 25.22
N SER A 368 12.32 -8.91 24.49
CA SER A 368 11.14 -8.20 24.99
C SER A 368 10.08 -9.10 25.60
N GLY A 369 10.15 -10.42 25.39
CA GLY A 369 9.13 -11.40 25.77
C GLY A 369 7.80 -11.22 25.03
N ARG A 370 7.78 -10.43 23.94
CA ARG A 370 6.57 -10.09 23.19
C ARG A 370 6.33 -11.07 22.05
N LEU A 371 5.07 -11.40 21.82
CA LEU A 371 4.66 -12.16 20.65
C LEU A 371 4.77 -11.29 19.39
N ARG A 372 5.42 -11.83 18.35
CA ARG A 372 5.62 -11.21 17.05
C ARG A 372 4.95 -12.05 15.98
N PHE A 373 4.31 -11.37 15.03
CA PHE A 373 3.67 -11.98 13.88
C PHE A 373 4.34 -11.50 12.59
N TYR A 374 4.60 -12.41 11.66
CA TYR A 374 5.24 -12.11 10.38
C TYR A 374 4.75 -13.07 9.30
N ASN A 375 5.04 -12.77 8.03
CA ASN A 375 4.63 -13.58 6.87
C ASN A 375 3.12 -13.93 6.86
N LEU A 376 2.25 -13.01 7.28
CA LEU A 376 0.81 -13.24 7.17
C LEU A 376 0.42 -13.32 5.70
N GLN A 377 -0.31 -14.36 5.32
CA GLN A 377 -0.81 -14.59 3.96
C GLN A 377 -2.30 -14.92 4.03
N ILE A 378 -3.05 -14.36 3.09
CA ILE A 378 -4.50 -14.56 2.97
C ILE A 378 -4.76 -15.25 1.63
N GLN A 379 -5.32 -16.46 1.69
CA GLN A 379 -5.78 -17.17 0.50
C GLN A 379 -7.31 -17.19 0.48
N ARG A 380 -7.88 -16.61 -0.57
CA ARG A 380 -9.32 -16.54 -0.83
C ARG A 380 -9.76 -17.79 -1.60
N GLU A 381 -10.89 -18.40 -1.23
CA GLU A 381 -11.35 -19.64 -1.86
C GLU A 381 -12.03 -19.42 -3.21
N LYS A 382 -12.74 -18.30 -3.38
CA LYS A 382 -13.55 -18.03 -4.59
C LYS A 382 -13.06 -16.84 -5.40
N GLY A 383 -12.68 -15.75 -4.76
CA GLY A 383 -12.32 -14.50 -5.44
C GLY A 383 -10.86 -14.10 -5.30
N ILE A 384 -10.57 -12.87 -5.73
CA ILE A 384 -9.26 -12.21 -5.59
C ILE A 384 -9.26 -11.13 -4.52
#